data_AF-A0A439KMG6-F1
#
_entry.id   AF-A0A439KMG6-F1
#
_cell.length_a   1.000
_cell.length_b   1.000
_cell.length_c   1.000
_cell.angle_alpha   90.00
_cell.angle_beta   90.00
_cell.angle_gamma   90.00
#
_symmetry.space_group_name_H-M   'P 1'
#
loop_
_entity.id
_entity.type
_entity.pdbx_description
1 polymer ?
#
loop_
_entity_poly.entity_id
_entity_poly.type
_entity_poly.pdbx_seq_one_letter_code
_entity_poly.pdbx_strand_id
1 'polypeptide(L)'
;MSARGTTSTAAAPRDPVIEPDELSLLAAFRLLDVRDAEAFQADHAASAVRVPVELWEAAAKTGETSFENISYWESAIADLGVTESVPAVVYDDGRMTEAARVWFILQYFGAEALIVNGGWPAIRERRELLAKASEAPG
;
A
#
# COMPACT_ATOMS: atom_id res chain seq x y z
N MET A 1 2.69 -45.88 -2.24
CA MET A 1 1.74 -44.90 -2.81
C MET A 1 2.16 -43.52 -2.31
N SER A 2 2.47 -42.63 -3.25
CA SER A 2 3.26 -41.40 -3.08
C SER A 2 2.65 -40.34 -2.16
N ALA A 3 3.51 -39.74 -1.33
CA ALA A 3 3.28 -38.45 -0.71
C ALA A 3 3.24 -37.36 -1.80
N ARG A 4 2.15 -36.58 -1.84
CA ARG A 4 2.09 -35.34 -2.63
C ARG A 4 2.93 -34.30 -1.89
N GLY A 5 4.11 -33.99 -2.45
CA GLY A 5 4.82 -32.78 -2.09
C GLY A 5 4.03 -31.57 -2.59
N THR A 6 3.58 -30.73 -1.67
CA THR A 6 3.14 -29.37 -1.97
C THR A 6 4.40 -28.54 -2.26
N THR A 7 4.68 -28.29 -3.53
CA THR A 7 5.55 -27.19 -3.93
C THR A 7 4.84 -25.89 -3.60
N SER A 8 5.20 -25.28 -2.47
CA SER A 8 5.01 -23.85 -2.26
C SER A 8 5.93 -23.14 -3.26
N THR A 9 5.35 -22.55 -4.30
CA THR A 9 6.07 -21.61 -5.15
C THR A 9 6.27 -20.36 -4.32
N ALA A 10 7.38 -20.29 -3.58
CA ALA A 10 7.81 -19.04 -2.96
C ALA A 10 7.92 -18.01 -4.10
N ALA A 11 7.08 -16.97 -4.05
CA ALA A 11 7.17 -15.87 -5.00
C ALA A 11 8.59 -15.30 -4.92
N ALA A 12 9.25 -15.13 -6.08
CA ALA A 12 10.54 -14.46 -6.14
C ALA A 12 10.43 -13.07 -5.48
N PRO A 13 11.50 -12.55 -4.84
CA PRO A 13 11.46 -11.22 -4.25
C PRO A 13 11.07 -10.21 -5.34
N ARG A 14 9.92 -9.58 -5.19
CA ARG A 14 9.52 -8.45 -6.04
C ARG A 14 10.23 -7.22 -5.50
N ASP A 15 10.74 -6.38 -6.40
CA ASP A 15 11.25 -5.07 -6.02
C ASP A 15 10.11 -4.32 -5.30
N PRO A 16 10.31 -3.84 -4.07
CA PRO A 16 9.27 -3.10 -3.37
C PRO A 16 8.98 -1.75 -4.03
N VAL A 17 9.86 -1.26 -4.91
CA VAL A 17 9.71 0.01 -5.61
C VAL A 17 9.20 -0.23 -7.03
N ILE A 18 8.24 0.58 -7.45
CA ILE A 18 7.74 0.64 -8.83
C ILE A 18 8.04 2.01 -9.43
N GLU A 19 8.57 2.03 -10.65
CA GLU A 19 8.75 3.29 -11.39
C GLU A 19 7.38 3.83 -11.82
N PRO A 20 7.17 5.16 -11.86
CA PRO A 20 5.88 5.74 -12.24
C PRO A 20 5.34 5.21 -13.57
N ASP A 21 6.21 5.03 -14.57
CA ASP A 21 5.82 4.54 -15.91
C ASP A 21 5.29 3.10 -15.88
N GLU A 22 5.73 2.30 -14.92
CA GLU A 22 5.36 0.89 -14.77
C GLU A 22 3.99 0.71 -14.10
N LEU A 23 3.43 1.75 -13.46
CA LEU A 23 2.06 1.71 -12.92
C LEU A 23 1.04 1.37 -14.01
N SER A 24 1.28 1.85 -15.24
CA SER A 24 0.43 1.56 -16.39
C SER A 24 0.47 0.09 -16.83
N LEU A 25 1.48 -0.68 -16.40
CA LEU A 25 1.64 -2.10 -16.72
C LEU A 25 0.84 -3.01 -15.78
N LEU A 26 0.52 -2.55 -14.58
CA LEU A 26 -0.35 -3.27 -13.65
C LEU A 26 -1.73 -3.48 -14.28
N ALA A 27 -2.40 -4.58 -13.97
CA ALA A 27 -3.77 -4.81 -14.46
C ALA A 27 -4.78 -3.94 -13.71
N ALA A 28 -4.61 -3.84 -12.40
CA ALA A 28 -5.34 -2.99 -11.46
C ALA A 28 -4.51 -2.86 -10.17
N PHE A 29 -4.76 -1.83 -9.37
CA PHE A 29 -4.12 -1.64 -8.06
C PHE A 29 -4.96 -0.81 -7.10
N ARG A 30 -4.63 -0.87 -5.81
CA ARG A 30 -5.20 -0.03 -4.76
C ARG A 30 -4.25 1.11 -4.44
N LEU A 31 -4.65 2.36 -4.70
CA LEU A 31 -3.76 3.50 -4.51
C LEU A 31 -3.89 4.07 -3.08
N LEU A 32 -2.76 4.18 -2.38
CA LEU A 32 -2.69 4.63 -0.99
C LEU A 32 -1.81 5.88 -0.88
N ASP A 33 -2.36 6.91 -0.26
CA ASP A 33 -1.67 8.18 -0.01
C ASP A 33 -1.30 8.29 1.48
N VAL A 34 -0.02 8.38 1.79
CA VAL A 34 0.49 8.40 3.17
C VAL A 34 0.75 9.83 3.66
N ARG A 35 0.49 10.85 2.83
CA ARG A 35 0.69 12.24 3.24
C ARG A 35 -0.30 12.64 4.34
N ASP A 36 0.02 13.73 5.03
CA ASP A 36 -0.86 14.29 6.03
C ASP A 36 -2.23 14.68 5.46
N ALA A 37 -3.22 14.87 6.33
CA ALA A 37 -4.59 15.13 5.93
C ALA A 37 -4.73 16.42 5.11
N GLU A 38 -3.92 17.44 5.40
CA GLU A 38 -3.98 18.72 4.71
C GLU A 38 -3.46 18.59 3.27
N ALA A 39 -2.34 17.90 3.08
CA ALA A 39 -1.78 17.60 1.77
C ALA A 39 -2.71 16.72 0.93
N PHE A 40 -3.36 15.72 1.54
CA PHE A 40 -4.36 14.90 0.87
C PHE A 40 -5.56 15.73 0.42
N GLN A 41 -6.14 16.54 1.30
CA GLN A 41 -7.30 17.37 0.97
C GLN A 41 -6.99 18.45 -0.08
N ALA A 42 -5.76 18.97 -0.11
CA ALA A 42 -5.36 19.99 -1.07
C ALA A 42 -5.30 19.44 -2.50
N ASP A 43 -4.70 18.27 -2.71
CA ASP A 43 -4.60 17.60 -4.01
C ASP A 43 -4.14 16.15 -3.84
N HIS A 44 -4.91 15.21 -4.38
CA HIS A 44 -4.61 13.78 -4.40
C HIS A 44 -5.16 13.12 -5.67
N ALA A 45 -4.71 11.89 -5.95
CA ALA A 45 -5.29 11.10 -7.03
C ALA A 45 -6.75 10.72 -6.69
N ALA A 46 -7.65 10.81 -7.67
CA ALA A 46 -9.10 10.68 -7.45
C ALA A 46 -9.53 9.39 -6.75
N SER A 47 -8.84 8.28 -7.00
CA SER A 47 -9.14 6.96 -6.43
C SER A 47 -8.26 6.60 -5.21
N ALA A 48 -7.42 7.53 -4.74
CA ALA A 48 -6.52 7.26 -3.63
C ALA A 48 -7.27 7.26 -2.30
N VAL A 49 -6.89 6.34 -1.41
CA VAL A 49 -7.33 6.32 -0.02
C VAL A 49 -6.19 6.83 0.85
N ARG A 50 -6.49 7.79 1.73
CA ARG A 50 -5.50 8.28 2.69
C ARG A 50 -5.25 7.23 3.77
N VAL A 51 -3.98 6.91 4.01
CA VAL A 51 -3.56 6.12 5.16
C VAL A 51 -3.38 7.03 6.38
N PRO A 52 -4.05 6.77 7.51
CA PRO A 52 -3.85 7.54 8.73
C PRO A 52 -2.58 7.09 9.46
N VAL A 53 -1.42 7.34 8.84
CA VAL A 53 -0.11 6.85 9.31
C VAL A 53 0.22 7.27 10.73
N GLU A 54 -0.27 8.43 11.16
CA GLU A 54 -0.17 8.93 12.52
C GLU A 54 -0.82 7.99 13.55
N LEU A 55 -1.95 7.35 13.20
CA LEU A 55 -2.63 6.38 14.06
C LEU A 55 -1.86 5.06 14.07
N TRP A 56 -1.35 4.64 12.91
CA TRP A 56 -0.55 3.42 12.77
C TRP A 56 0.77 3.50 13.55
N GLU A 57 1.44 4.66 13.52
CA GLU A 57 2.64 4.90 14.33
C GLU A 57 2.36 4.84 15.83
N ALA A 58 1.24 5.42 16.28
CA ALA A 58 0.84 5.38 17.68
C ALA A 58 0.54 3.94 18.12
N ALA A 59 -0.22 3.20 17.30
CA ALA A 59 -0.57 1.81 17.56
C ALA A 59 0.65 0.88 17.61
N ALA A 60 1.64 1.11 16.73
CA ALA A 60 2.88 0.34 16.72
C ALA A 60 3.76 0.54 17.97
N LYS A 61 3.58 1.64 18.72
CA LYS A 61 4.40 2.00 19.91
C LYS A 61 3.77 1.55 21.24
N THR A 62 2.52 1.10 21.27
CA THR A 62 1.86 0.65 22.50
C THR A 62 2.21 -0.81 22.82
N GLY A 63 2.80 -1.03 24.00
CA GLY A 63 3.46 -2.28 24.39
C GLY A 63 2.58 -3.54 24.56
N GLU A 64 1.25 -3.41 24.51
CA GLU A 64 0.31 -4.54 24.56
C GLU A 64 -0.30 -4.89 23.17
N THR A 65 0.04 -4.17 22.09
CA THR A 65 -0.62 -4.32 20.78
C THR A 65 0.25 -4.15 19.53
N SER A 66 1.52 -3.72 19.66
CA SER A 66 2.38 -3.22 18.57
C SER A 66 2.18 -3.88 17.18
N PHE A 67 2.37 -5.20 17.08
CA PHE A 67 1.92 -6.00 15.92
C PHE A 67 1.15 -7.26 16.32
N GLU A 68 1.04 -7.52 17.62
CA GLU A 68 0.36 -8.70 18.18
C GLU A 68 -1.16 -8.53 18.19
N ASN A 69 -1.67 -7.30 18.10
CA ASN A 69 -3.09 -7.03 17.92
C ASN A 69 -3.50 -7.21 16.46
N ILE A 70 -3.50 -8.47 16.01
CA ILE A 70 -3.79 -8.85 14.63
C ILE A 70 -5.15 -8.29 14.17
N SER A 71 -6.19 -8.36 15.02
CA SER A 71 -7.54 -7.91 14.64
C SER A 71 -7.63 -6.40 14.39
N TYR A 72 -6.86 -5.60 15.13
CA TYR A 72 -6.75 -4.16 14.84
C TYR A 72 -6.15 -3.93 13.46
N TRP A 73 -5.03 -4.58 13.15
CA TRP A 73 -4.33 -4.39 11.88
C TRP A 73 -5.11 -4.94 10.68
N GLU A 74 -5.74 -6.11 10.81
CA GLU A 74 -6.64 -6.64 9.78
C GLU A 74 -7.77 -5.67 9.48
N SER A 75 -8.40 -5.09 10.52
CA SER A 75 -9.47 -4.11 10.34
C SER A 75 -8.94 -2.81 9.70
N ALA A 76 -7.84 -2.28 10.22
CA ALA A 76 -7.24 -1.04 9.71
C ALA A 76 -6.77 -1.16 8.25
N ILE A 77 -6.30 -2.33 7.83
CA ILE A 77 -5.90 -2.62 6.44
C ILE A 77 -7.14 -2.82 5.56
N ALA A 78 -8.16 -3.52 6.06
CA ALA A 78 -9.42 -3.72 5.34
C ALA A 78 -10.15 -2.38 5.06
N ASP A 79 -10.12 -1.44 6.01
CA ASP A 79 -10.70 -0.10 5.86
C ASP A 79 -10.03 0.72 4.73
N LEU A 80 -8.81 0.37 4.33
CA LEU A 80 -8.13 0.96 3.16
C LEU A 80 -8.59 0.36 1.82
N GLY A 81 -9.45 -0.66 1.83
CA GLY A 81 -9.84 -1.39 0.64
C GLY A 81 -8.71 -2.24 0.04
N VAL A 82 -7.70 -2.58 0.84
CA VAL A 82 -6.63 -3.50 0.43
C VAL A 82 -7.20 -4.92 0.43
N THR A 83 -7.00 -5.63 -0.68
CA THR A 83 -7.45 -7.02 -0.85
C THR A 83 -6.33 -7.85 -1.46
N GLU A 84 -6.42 -9.17 -1.38
CA GLU A 84 -5.45 -10.08 -2.02
C GLU A 84 -5.54 -10.10 -3.57
N SER A 85 -6.55 -9.45 -4.15
CA SER A 85 -6.81 -9.53 -5.61
C SER A 85 -5.95 -8.59 -6.45
N VAL A 86 -5.49 -7.48 -5.86
CA VAL A 86 -4.69 -6.44 -6.52
C VAL A 86 -3.65 -5.89 -5.53
N PRO A 87 -2.44 -5.52 -5.98
CA PRO A 87 -1.46 -4.93 -5.10
C PRO A 87 -1.90 -3.56 -4.60
N ALA A 88 -1.52 -3.22 -3.37
CA ALA A 88 -1.48 -1.85 -2.90
C ALA A 88 -0.28 -1.11 -3.52
N VAL A 89 -0.50 0.13 -3.94
CA VAL A 89 0.53 1.03 -4.45
C VAL A 89 0.54 2.25 -3.54
N VAL A 90 1.66 2.46 -2.87
CA VAL A 90 1.81 3.44 -1.79
C VAL A 90 2.68 4.58 -2.27
N TYR A 91 2.26 5.82 -2.01
CA TYR A 91 3.09 7.00 -2.23
C TYR A 91 3.02 7.96 -1.05
N ASP A 92 4.10 8.73 -0.86
CA ASP A 92 4.16 9.84 0.07
C ASP A 92 4.52 11.15 -0.66
N ASP A 93 5.18 12.08 0.00
CA ASP A 93 5.63 13.36 -0.59
C ASP A 93 6.89 13.24 -1.48
N GLY A 94 7.40 12.03 -1.69
CA GLY A 94 8.59 11.74 -2.50
C GLY A 94 9.84 11.42 -1.68
N ARG A 95 9.80 11.57 -0.36
CA ARG A 95 10.87 11.10 0.54
C ARG A 95 10.86 9.57 0.71
N MET A 96 9.77 8.92 0.31
CA MET A 96 9.55 7.46 0.36
C MET A 96 9.69 6.84 1.76
N THR A 97 9.71 7.66 2.82
CA THR A 97 9.94 7.22 4.19
C THR A 97 8.65 6.66 4.80
N GLU A 98 7.56 7.42 4.67
CA GLU A 98 6.27 6.99 5.21
C GLU A 98 5.61 5.97 4.29
N ALA A 99 5.85 6.08 2.98
CA ALA A 99 5.46 5.04 2.03
C ALA A 99 6.13 3.70 2.35
N ALA A 100 7.43 3.69 2.68
CA ALA A 100 8.14 2.48 3.08
C ALA A 100 7.62 1.89 4.41
N ARG A 101 7.25 2.75 5.38
CA ARG A 101 6.64 2.30 6.64
C ARG A 101 5.33 1.57 6.40
N VAL A 102 4.42 2.18 5.63
CA VAL A 102 3.12 1.57 5.30
C VAL A 102 3.31 0.31 4.48
N TRP A 103 4.20 0.31 3.50
CA TRP A 103 4.57 -0.89 2.74
C TRP A 103 5.02 -2.03 3.66
N PHE A 104 5.89 -1.76 4.62
CA PHE A 104 6.37 -2.77 5.58
C PHE A 104 5.22 -3.37 6.38
N ILE A 105 4.30 -2.53 6.88
CA ILE A 105 3.13 -2.98 7.65
C ILE A 105 2.24 -3.87 6.78
N LEU A 106 1.94 -3.45 5.55
CA LEU A 106 1.10 -4.23 4.62
C LEU A 106 1.73 -5.60 4.32
N GLN A 107 3.02 -5.62 3.99
CA GLN A 107 3.76 -6.86 3.75
C GLN A 107 3.81 -7.77 4.99
N TYR A 108 3.97 -7.19 6.17
CA TYR A 108 3.99 -7.93 7.44
C TYR A 108 2.67 -8.69 7.66
N PHE A 109 1.54 -8.11 7.28
CA PHE A 109 0.21 -8.74 7.33
C PHE A 109 -0.18 -9.47 6.04
N GLY A 110 0.77 -9.72 5.13
CA GLY A 110 0.58 -10.55 3.94
C GLY A 110 -0.06 -9.85 2.74
N ALA A 111 -0.32 -8.54 2.81
CA ALA A 111 -0.84 -7.79 1.67
C ALA A 111 0.28 -7.45 0.67
N GLU A 112 0.04 -7.76 -0.61
CA GLU A 112 0.96 -7.35 -1.68
C GLU A 112 0.99 -5.81 -1.80
N ALA A 113 2.19 -5.22 -1.77
CA ALA A 113 2.36 -3.77 -1.79
C ALA A 113 3.61 -3.36 -2.56
N LEU A 114 3.54 -2.20 -3.22
CA LEU A 114 4.60 -1.52 -3.96
C LEU A 114 4.69 -0.05 -3.52
N ILE A 115 5.85 0.57 -3.67
CA ILE A 115 6.15 1.97 -3.34
C ILE A 115 6.43 2.72 -4.63
N VAL A 116 5.73 3.82 -4.89
CA VAL A 116 5.99 4.67 -6.06
C VAL A 116 7.34 5.38 -5.90
N ASN A 117 8.27 5.16 -6.83
CA ASN A 117 9.52 5.91 -6.87
C ASN A 117 9.23 7.42 -7.07
N GLY A 118 9.70 8.25 -6.13
CA GLY A 118 9.50 9.70 -6.17
C GLY A 118 8.12 10.20 -5.70
N GLY A 119 7.24 9.31 -5.21
CA GLY A 119 6.00 9.67 -4.52
C GLY A 119 5.02 10.53 -5.33
N TRP A 120 4.20 11.34 -4.64
CA TRP A 120 3.19 12.21 -5.26
C TRP A 120 3.76 13.14 -6.34
N PRO A 121 4.91 13.82 -6.15
CA PRO A 121 5.50 14.66 -7.20
C PRO A 121 5.71 13.94 -8.54
N ALA A 122 6.01 12.64 -8.51
CA ALA A 122 6.28 11.85 -9.70
C ALA A 122 5.02 11.47 -10.51
N ILE A 123 3.83 11.54 -9.88
CA ILE A 123 2.57 11.05 -10.49
C ILE A 123 1.45 12.10 -10.57
N ARG A 124 1.51 13.21 -9.83
CA ARG A 124 0.38 14.16 -9.69
C ARG A 124 -0.12 14.79 -10.99
N GLU A 125 0.77 14.98 -11.97
CA GLU A 125 0.44 15.55 -13.29
C GLU A 125 0.19 14.47 -14.35
N ARG A 126 0.25 13.20 -13.96
CA ARG A 126 0.31 12.02 -14.84
C ARG A 126 -0.88 11.09 -14.63
N ARG A 127 -2.08 11.64 -14.77
CA ARG A 127 -3.34 10.94 -14.48
C ARG A 127 -3.52 9.66 -15.32
N GLU A 128 -2.90 9.59 -16.49
CA GLU A 128 -2.91 8.42 -17.37
C GLU A 128 -2.31 7.17 -16.70
N LEU A 129 -1.31 7.36 -15.83
CA LEU A 129 -0.69 6.26 -15.08
C LEU A 129 -1.62 5.67 -14.02
N LEU A 130 -2.58 6.46 -13.56
CA LEU A 130 -3.46 6.15 -12.43
C LEU A 130 -4.81 5.59 -12.88
N ALA A 131 -5.05 5.47 -14.19
CA ALA A 131 -6.33 5.04 -14.75
C ALA A 131 -6.77 3.62 -14.34
N LYS A 132 -5.84 2.79 -13.86
CA LYS A 132 -6.10 1.42 -13.38
C LYS A 132 -6.16 1.32 -11.85
N ALA A 133 -6.05 2.44 -11.15
CA ALA A 133 -6.30 2.50 -9.72
C ALA A 133 -7.80 2.23 -9.47
N SER A 134 -8.08 1.29 -8.59
CA SER A 134 -9.44 0.91 -8.23
C SER A 134 -10.04 1.92 -7.24
N GLU A 135 -11.34 2.20 -7.36
CA GLU A 135 -12.08 3.15 -6.51
C GLU A 135 -12.17 2.68 -5.06
N ALA A 136 -12.17 3.61 -4.10
CA ALA A 136 -12.33 3.29 -2.68
C ALA A 136 -13.61 2.45 -2.43
N PRO A 137 -13.62 1.53 -1.45
CA PRO A 137 -14.88 0.97 -0.96
C PRO A 137 -15.80 2.13 -0.55
N GLY A 138 -17.04 2.10 -1.03
CA GLY A 138 -18.07 3.09 -0.66
C GLY A 138 -18.72 2.80 0.68
#